data_AF-A0A2H6H204-F1
#
_entry.id   AF-A0A2H6H204-F1
#
_cell.length_a   1.000
_cell.length_b   1.000
_cell.length_c   1.000
_cell.angle_alpha   90.00
_cell.angle_beta   90.00
_cell.angle_gamma   90.00
#
_symmetry.space_group_name_H-M   'P 1'
#
loop_
_entity.id
_entity.type
_entity.pdbx_description
1 polymer ?
#
loop_
_entity_poly.entity_id
_entity_poly.type
_entity_poly.pdbx_seq_one_letter_code
_entity_poly.pdbx_strand_id
1 'polypeptide(L)'
;MFYTFSPKTPNINKRVVRIQIPTKIYKKIKNNFVKINVNGTELIDKITSEKRFVIPKEQKIIFSNQNIVKIEIIKNKKRKKKSFIVNKKIDILNWLPEKNREEVKINIIGNKDNLTCFIKNFKGRVRQVIIKKYVPLEFCRLLGYYQAEGGKEKIIKKRRGREVVITNTNLDLVKDFIFLSKYLIDASNWNAEIKLTKRNELKEKFIIKELIKLGVKKNKIKIRKEKKLKDFSIRLSICSTLLSDIILNFMNCIRKKLIERRPLGKNYKIMYINFMQGLFSGDGNYNTFKNKDGGTHHRLIFYEGNKNYAIDYQKLLRNEGIKSNIIKIKDKNLYIIRTTLNWELLLLLKELNLFDYHKKHKEALVSSIKSHKRYKSNKYLIKLGDNFNIKQICEVSNKSKVICYNWIKKMVNNNLIVKNKINDWSSSLGGKRIKGILKNLENKGTNPSH
;
A
#
# COMPACT_ATOMS: atom_id res chain seq x y z
N MET A 1 37.65 -6.22 -5.81
CA MET A 1 38.87 -5.60 -6.37
C MET A 1 38.71 -4.10 -6.23
N PHE A 2 39.66 -3.45 -5.57
CA PHE A 2 39.66 -2.01 -5.33
C PHE A 2 40.92 -1.38 -5.92
N TYR A 3 40.81 -0.11 -6.32
CA TYR A 3 41.90 0.73 -6.81
C TYR A 3 41.94 1.99 -5.99
N THR A 4 43.12 2.51 -5.70
CA THR A 4 43.30 3.79 -5.02
C THR A 4 44.15 4.70 -5.88
N PHE A 5 43.89 6.01 -5.83
CA PHE A 5 44.75 7.02 -6.40
C PHE A 5 44.49 8.38 -5.73
N SER A 6 45.47 9.27 -5.81
CA SER A 6 45.34 10.65 -5.35
C SER A 6 45.07 11.57 -6.54
N PRO A 7 43.89 12.18 -6.66
CA PRO A 7 43.58 13.08 -7.75
C PRO A 7 44.29 14.42 -7.54
N LYS A 8 44.56 15.13 -8.65
CA LYS A 8 44.93 16.55 -8.57
C LYS A 8 43.83 17.33 -7.84
N THR A 9 44.22 18.31 -7.03
CA THR A 9 43.29 19.15 -6.25
C THR A 9 42.25 19.77 -7.20
N PRO A 10 40.96 19.43 -7.05
CA PRO A 10 39.95 19.93 -7.95
C PRO A 10 39.65 21.41 -7.67
N ASN A 11 39.29 22.17 -8.70
CA ASN A 11 38.80 23.54 -8.53
C ASN A 11 37.40 23.50 -7.87
N ILE A 12 37.35 23.87 -6.58
CA ILE A 12 36.18 23.75 -5.70
C ILE A 12 35.10 24.80 -6.03
N ASN A 13 35.46 25.88 -6.74
CA ASN A 13 34.54 26.98 -7.04
C ASN A 13 33.54 26.66 -8.17
N LYS A 14 33.69 25.52 -8.87
CA LYS A 14 32.78 25.11 -9.94
C LYS A 14 31.51 24.46 -9.37
N ARG A 15 30.37 24.62 -10.06
CA ARG A 15 29.09 23.96 -9.73
C ARG A 15 29.18 22.42 -9.70
N VAL A 16 30.24 21.86 -10.25
CA VAL A 16 30.47 20.43 -10.41
C VAL A 16 31.96 20.16 -10.26
N VAL A 17 32.34 19.23 -9.38
CA VAL A 17 33.72 18.77 -9.24
C VAL A 17 33.93 17.58 -10.18
N ARG A 18 34.99 17.65 -10.99
CA ARG A 18 35.37 16.58 -11.93
C ARG A 18 36.70 16.02 -11.51
N ILE A 19 36.77 14.70 -11.32
CA ILE A 19 38.00 14.02 -10.95
C ILE A 19 38.44 13.12 -12.09
N GLN A 20 39.67 13.35 -12.56
CA GLN A 20 40.29 12.56 -13.62
C GLN A 20 40.81 11.24 -13.06
N ILE A 21 40.50 10.15 -13.75
CA ILE A 21 40.90 8.79 -13.36
C ILE A 21 42.14 8.41 -14.17
N PRO A 22 43.21 7.89 -13.51
CA PRO A 22 44.39 7.41 -14.20
C PRO A 22 44.04 6.38 -15.28
N THR A 23 44.67 6.50 -16.47
CA THR A 23 44.38 5.63 -17.62
C THR A 23 44.52 4.15 -17.29
N LYS A 24 45.51 3.76 -16.47
CA LYS A 24 45.71 2.37 -16.01
C LYS A 24 44.50 1.84 -15.25
N ILE A 25 43.95 2.64 -14.33
CA ILE A 25 42.75 2.30 -13.55
C ILE A 25 41.53 2.28 -14.47
N TYR A 26 41.35 3.31 -15.31
CA TYR A 26 40.25 3.42 -16.27
C TYR A 26 40.11 2.19 -17.17
N LYS A 27 41.22 1.70 -17.75
CA LYS A 27 41.20 0.50 -18.63
C LYS A 27 40.57 -0.71 -17.94
N LYS A 28 40.76 -0.87 -16.63
CA LYS A 28 40.23 -1.99 -15.83
C LYS A 28 38.76 -1.82 -15.41
N ILE A 29 38.24 -0.59 -15.45
CA ILE A 29 36.90 -0.26 -14.91
C ILE A 29 35.94 0.38 -15.92
N LYS A 30 36.38 0.74 -17.14
CA LYS A 30 35.57 1.42 -18.17
C LYS A 30 34.22 0.75 -18.50
N ASN A 31 34.13 -0.56 -18.32
CA ASN A 31 32.92 -1.35 -18.56
C ASN A 31 32.16 -1.73 -17.30
N ASN A 32 32.72 -1.40 -16.12
CA ASN A 32 32.20 -1.76 -14.81
C ASN A 32 31.55 -0.54 -14.13
N PHE A 33 30.62 -0.81 -13.22
CA PHE A 33 30.19 0.19 -12.25
C PHE A 33 31.19 0.23 -11.11
N VAL A 34 31.40 1.43 -10.58
CA VAL A 34 32.33 1.62 -9.49
C VAL A 34 31.70 2.36 -8.32
N LYS A 35 32.01 1.88 -7.12
CA LYS A 35 31.82 2.62 -5.89
C LYS A 35 33.03 3.51 -5.72
N ILE A 36 32.83 4.81 -5.64
CA ILE A 36 33.88 5.79 -5.46
C ILE A 36 33.73 6.33 -4.05
N ASN A 37 34.74 6.15 -3.22
CA ASN A 37 34.82 6.76 -1.90
C ASN A 37 35.88 7.87 -1.95
N VAL A 38 35.47 9.09 -1.61
CA VAL A 38 36.35 10.26 -1.49
C VAL A 38 36.22 10.77 -0.07
N ASN A 39 37.27 10.59 0.75
CA ASN A 39 37.33 11.04 2.15
C ASN A 39 36.08 10.66 2.97
N GLY A 40 35.61 9.42 2.84
CA GLY A 40 34.43 8.91 3.56
C GLY A 40 33.09 9.15 2.85
N THR A 41 33.03 9.98 1.80
CA THR A 41 31.80 10.17 1.00
C THR A 41 31.70 9.13 -0.11
N GLU A 42 30.59 8.41 -0.15
CA GLU A 42 30.37 7.33 -1.11
C GLU A 42 29.48 7.75 -2.29
N LEU A 43 29.95 7.41 -3.48
CA LEU A 43 29.31 7.64 -4.77
C LEU A 43 29.29 6.34 -5.56
N ILE A 44 28.26 6.16 -6.38
CA ILE A 44 28.20 5.04 -7.31
C ILE A 44 27.99 5.62 -8.69
N ASP A 45 28.95 5.41 -9.58
CA ASP A 45 28.89 5.96 -10.93
C ASP A 45 29.49 5.01 -11.96
N LYS A 46 29.14 5.24 -13.23
CA LYS A 46 29.87 4.69 -14.36
C LYS A 46 30.84 5.75 -14.86
N ILE A 47 32.09 5.37 -15.02
CA ILE A 47 33.10 6.30 -15.51
C ILE A 47 32.81 6.63 -16.96
N THR A 48 32.84 7.93 -17.27
CA THR A 48 32.58 8.42 -18.62
C THR A 48 33.73 8.05 -19.57
N SER A 49 33.47 8.09 -20.87
CA SER A 49 34.51 7.89 -21.91
C SER A 49 35.69 8.87 -21.74
N GLU A 50 35.46 10.01 -21.13
CA GLU A 50 36.44 11.05 -20.84
C GLU A 50 37.34 10.72 -19.62
N LYS A 51 37.24 9.48 -19.09
CA LYS A 51 38.02 8.98 -17.95
C LYS A 51 37.86 9.86 -16.69
N ARG A 52 36.67 10.42 -16.48
CA ARG A 52 36.37 11.26 -15.31
C ARG A 52 35.09 10.80 -14.63
N PHE A 53 34.98 11.12 -13.35
CA PHE A 53 33.71 11.06 -12.63
C PHE A 53 33.30 12.44 -12.13
N VAL A 54 32.01 12.59 -11.90
CA VAL A 54 31.37 13.89 -11.70
C VAL A 54 30.69 13.91 -10.33
N ILE A 55 31.16 14.79 -9.44
CA ILE A 55 30.58 14.99 -8.12
C ILE A 55 29.68 16.23 -8.18
N PRO A 56 28.36 16.11 -7.94
CA PRO A 56 27.46 17.24 -7.79
C PRO A 56 27.83 18.06 -6.54
N LYS A 57 27.83 19.40 -6.62
CA LYS A 57 28.13 20.30 -5.47
C LYS A 57 27.21 20.08 -4.26
N GLU A 58 26.03 19.50 -4.49
CA GLU A 58 25.05 19.14 -3.45
C GLU A 58 25.57 18.07 -2.47
N GLN A 59 26.52 17.24 -2.90
CA GLN A 59 27.26 16.35 -2.03
C GLN A 59 28.44 17.13 -1.45
N LYS A 60 28.29 17.61 -0.21
CA LYS A 60 29.31 18.38 0.52
C LYS A 60 30.54 17.50 0.82
N ILE A 61 31.39 17.25 -0.16
CA ILE A 61 32.66 16.55 0.03
C ILE A 61 33.70 17.56 0.52
N ILE A 62 34.28 17.29 1.69
CA ILE A 62 35.42 18.04 2.22
C ILE A 62 36.67 17.52 1.52
N PHE A 63 37.20 18.32 0.60
CA PHE A 63 38.48 18.05 -0.05
C PHE A 63 39.61 18.51 0.88
N SER A 64 40.47 17.60 1.29
CA SER A 64 41.71 17.89 2.02
C SER A 64 42.90 17.89 1.05
N ASN A 65 44.09 18.33 1.50
CA ASN A 65 45.30 18.32 0.68
C ASN A 65 45.79 16.90 0.29
N GLN A 66 45.28 15.85 0.95
CA GLN A 66 45.55 14.45 0.62
C GLN A 66 44.22 13.72 0.36
N ASN A 67 43.66 13.91 -0.84
CA ASN A 67 42.46 13.17 -1.23
C ASN A 67 42.84 11.77 -1.67
N ILE A 68 42.41 10.73 -0.96
CA ILE A 68 42.53 9.36 -1.45
C ILE A 68 41.17 8.98 -2.06
N VAL A 69 41.17 8.73 -3.37
CA VAL A 69 40.00 8.19 -4.06
C VAL A 69 40.10 6.68 -4.08
N LYS A 70 39.16 5.99 -3.43
CA LYS A 70 39.02 4.54 -3.50
C LYS A 70 37.92 4.16 -4.47
N ILE A 71 38.26 3.37 -5.48
CA ILE A 71 37.35 2.84 -6.50
C ILE A 71 37.19 1.34 -6.28
N GLU A 72 35.97 0.88 -6.05
CA GLU A 72 35.64 -0.55 -5.96
C GLU A 72 34.75 -0.96 -7.14
N ILE A 73 35.13 -2.00 -7.88
CA ILE A 73 34.25 -2.58 -8.91
C ILE A 73 33.06 -3.24 -8.23
N ILE A 74 31.85 -2.76 -8.53
CA ILE A 74 30.62 -3.33 -7.98
C ILE A 74 30.08 -4.37 -8.95
N LYS A 75 29.91 -5.61 -8.46
CA LYS A 75 29.22 -6.66 -9.20
C LYS A 75 27.70 -6.45 -9.11
N ASN A 76 27.02 -6.51 -10.25
CA ASN A 76 25.57 -6.53 -10.30
C ASN A 76 25.03 -7.72 -9.48
N LYS A 77 23.98 -7.48 -8.69
CA LYS A 77 23.26 -8.54 -8.01
C LYS A 77 22.53 -9.39 -9.03
N LYS A 78 22.78 -10.70 -9.00
CA LYS A 78 22.00 -11.68 -9.75
C LYS A 78 20.64 -11.87 -9.07
N ARG A 79 19.60 -11.85 -9.88
CA ARG A 79 18.25 -12.27 -9.50
C ARG A 79 18.24 -13.80 -9.49
N LYS A 80 17.61 -14.41 -8.49
CA LYS A 80 17.48 -15.86 -8.40
C LYS A 80 15.99 -16.20 -8.27
N LYS A 81 15.55 -17.35 -8.76
CA LYS A 81 14.22 -17.87 -8.41
C LYS A 81 14.25 -18.25 -6.92
N LYS A 82 13.90 -17.30 -6.03
CA LYS A 82 13.73 -17.53 -4.58
C LYS A 82 12.27 -17.33 -4.17
N SER A 83 11.94 -17.81 -2.97
CA SER A 83 10.63 -17.60 -2.36
C SER A 83 10.26 -16.11 -2.31
N PHE A 84 8.98 -15.82 -2.59
CA PHE A 84 8.41 -14.46 -2.55
C PHE A 84 8.53 -13.83 -1.16
N ILE A 85 8.40 -14.68 -0.13
CA ILE A 85 8.42 -14.32 1.28
C ILE A 85 9.61 -15.01 1.93
N VAL A 86 10.40 -14.25 2.68
CA VAL A 86 11.52 -14.70 3.50
C VAL A 86 11.34 -14.08 4.88
N ASN A 87 11.30 -14.90 5.93
CA ASN A 87 11.14 -14.44 7.33
C ASN A 87 9.98 -13.45 7.51
N LYS A 88 8.80 -13.79 6.96
CA LYS A 88 7.57 -12.96 6.98
C LYS A 88 7.72 -11.58 6.31
N LYS A 89 8.76 -11.36 5.50
CA LYS A 89 8.97 -10.15 4.69
C LYS A 89 9.02 -10.50 3.20
N ILE A 90 8.68 -9.53 2.36
CA ILE A 90 8.78 -9.64 0.90
C ILE A 90 10.22 -9.31 0.50
N ASP A 91 10.92 -10.24 -0.16
CA ASP A 91 12.23 -9.96 -0.79
C ASP A 91 11.98 -9.38 -2.19
N ILE A 92 12.16 -8.08 -2.35
CA ILE A 92 11.79 -7.39 -3.59
C ILE A 92 12.80 -7.59 -4.72
N LEU A 93 14.00 -8.14 -4.45
CA LEU A 93 15.10 -8.21 -5.42
C LEU A 93 14.70 -8.92 -6.71
N ASN A 94 13.97 -10.03 -6.60
CA ASN A 94 13.57 -10.85 -7.75
C ASN A 94 12.36 -10.30 -8.50
N TRP A 95 11.71 -9.29 -7.93
CA TRP A 95 10.49 -8.68 -8.45
C TRP A 95 10.73 -7.28 -8.98
N LEU A 96 11.98 -6.82 -8.99
CA LEU A 96 12.34 -5.61 -9.72
C LEU A 96 12.16 -5.87 -11.21
N PRO A 97 11.68 -4.91 -12.00
CA PRO A 97 11.60 -5.07 -13.45
C PRO A 97 13.00 -5.22 -14.06
N GLU A 98 13.19 -6.10 -15.04
CA GLU A 98 14.48 -6.31 -15.73
C GLU A 98 14.86 -5.12 -16.61
N LYS A 99 13.85 -4.51 -17.21
CA LYS A 99 13.94 -3.33 -18.06
C LYS A 99 12.90 -2.30 -17.63
N ASN A 100 13.17 -1.04 -17.91
CA ASN A 100 12.19 0.02 -17.74
C ASN A 100 11.15 0.00 -18.89
N ARG A 101 10.18 0.91 -18.87
CA ARG A 101 9.17 1.05 -19.94
C ARG A 101 9.75 1.40 -21.33
N GLU A 102 11.00 1.84 -21.39
CA GLU A 102 11.73 2.17 -22.63
C GLU A 102 12.66 1.01 -23.04
N GLU A 103 12.44 -0.21 -22.52
CA GLU A 103 13.22 -1.42 -22.79
C GLU A 103 14.72 -1.34 -22.38
N VAL A 104 15.08 -0.37 -21.54
CA VAL A 104 16.44 -0.20 -21.04
C VAL A 104 16.66 -1.02 -19.78
N LYS A 105 17.73 -1.83 -19.77
CA LYS A 105 18.11 -2.70 -18.65
C LYS A 105 18.28 -1.93 -17.34
N ILE A 106 17.60 -2.41 -16.31
CA ILE A 106 17.74 -1.95 -14.93
C ILE A 106 18.81 -2.80 -14.25
N ASN A 107 19.88 -2.14 -13.86
CA ASN A 107 20.97 -2.73 -13.11
C ASN A 107 20.72 -2.54 -11.61
N ILE A 108 21.17 -3.50 -10.82
CA ILE A 108 20.93 -3.55 -9.38
C ILE A 108 22.24 -3.91 -8.70
N ILE A 109 22.58 -3.12 -7.70
CA ILE A 109 23.64 -3.40 -6.73
C ILE A 109 23.06 -3.21 -5.34
N GLY A 110 23.79 -3.61 -4.30
CA GLY A 110 23.35 -3.31 -2.93
C GLY A 110 23.90 -4.26 -1.89
N ASN A 111 23.62 -3.96 -0.63
CA ASN A 111 24.03 -4.77 0.53
C ASN A 111 22.86 -5.66 0.99
N LYS A 112 22.91 -6.15 2.23
CA LYS A 112 21.87 -7.04 2.77
C LYS A 112 20.50 -6.35 2.85
N ASP A 113 20.47 -5.03 3.06
CA ASP A 113 19.25 -4.28 3.41
C ASP A 113 18.76 -3.33 2.32
N ASN A 114 19.66 -2.78 1.50
CA ASN A 114 19.35 -1.78 0.49
C ASN A 114 19.78 -2.26 -0.90
N LEU A 115 19.01 -1.86 -1.90
CA LEU A 115 19.25 -2.04 -3.32
C LEU A 115 19.34 -0.67 -3.98
N THR A 116 20.43 -0.42 -4.69
CA THR A 116 20.55 0.73 -5.59
C THR A 116 20.21 0.23 -6.99
N CYS A 117 19.09 0.73 -7.52
CA CYS A 117 18.64 0.44 -8.88
C CYS A 117 18.99 1.61 -9.79
N PHE A 118 19.43 1.34 -11.02
CA PHE A 118 19.77 2.39 -11.97
C PHE A 118 19.66 1.91 -13.43
N ILE A 119 19.44 2.86 -14.34
CA ILE A 119 19.31 2.62 -15.78
C ILE A 119 20.56 3.19 -16.49
N LYS A 120 21.14 2.39 -17.39
CA LYS A 120 22.32 2.77 -18.18
C LYS A 120 21.89 3.27 -19.55
N ASN A 121 21.38 4.51 -19.62
CA ASN A 121 21.38 5.36 -20.82
C ASN A 121 20.52 6.61 -20.61
N PHE A 122 21.16 7.77 -20.77
CA PHE A 122 20.73 8.98 -21.49
C PHE A 122 21.84 10.00 -21.21
N LYS A 123 22.28 10.75 -22.22
CA LYS A 123 23.29 11.82 -22.08
C LYS A 123 23.05 12.60 -20.78
N GLY A 124 23.96 12.49 -19.81
CA GLY A 124 24.17 13.50 -18.77
C GLY A 124 23.64 13.27 -17.34
N ARG A 125 22.79 12.29 -16.99
CA ARG A 125 22.37 12.08 -15.57
C ARG A 125 22.05 10.62 -15.23
N VAL A 126 22.71 10.06 -14.23
CA VAL A 126 22.39 8.74 -13.65
C VAL A 126 21.05 8.82 -12.93
N ARG A 127 20.02 8.13 -13.43
CA ARG A 127 18.73 7.95 -12.76
C ARG A 127 18.82 6.76 -11.80
N GLN A 128 19.38 7.01 -10.62
CA GLN A 128 19.46 6.02 -9.54
C GLN A 128 18.31 6.17 -8.54
N VAL A 129 17.88 5.07 -7.95
CA VAL A 129 17.01 5.05 -6.78
C VAL A 129 17.52 4.02 -5.78
N ILE A 130 17.55 4.41 -4.51
CA ILE A 130 17.89 3.51 -3.41
C ILE A 130 16.58 3.07 -2.77
N ILE A 131 16.39 1.76 -2.67
CA ILE A 131 15.22 1.14 -2.07
C ILE A 131 15.62 0.05 -1.07
N LYS A 132 14.77 -0.26 -0.10
CA LYS A 132 15.03 -1.38 0.82
C LYS A 132 14.77 -2.72 0.14
N LYS A 133 15.62 -3.72 0.38
CA LYS A 133 15.50 -5.09 -0.16
C LYS A 133 14.33 -5.87 0.43
N TYR A 134 14.10 -5.72 1.73
CA TYR A 134 13.07 -6.45 2.46
C TYR A 134 12.00 -5.48 2.94
N VAL A 135 10.76 -5.71 2.51
CA VAL A 135 9.59 -4.91 2.94
C VAL A 135 8.61 -5.79 3.70
N PRO A 136 7.91 -5.27 4.72
CA PRO A 136 6.94 -6.05 5.48
C PRO A 136 5.67 -6.31 4.65
N LEU A 137 4.81 -7.24 5.06
CA LEU A 137 3.62 -7.63 4.28
C LEU A 137 2.61 -6.49 4.14
N GLU A 138 2.59 -5.59 5.12
CA GLU A 138 1.79 -4.36 5.19
C GLU A 138 2.13 -3.39 4.04
N PHE A 139 3.31 -3.52 3.43
CA PHE A 139 3.66 -2.78 2.21
C PHE A 139 2.63 -2.98 1.07
N CYS A 140 1.93 -4.13 1.04
CA CYS A 140 0.85 -4.35 0.08
C CYS A 140 -0.28 -3.31 0.19
N ARG A 141 -0.50 -2.71 1.36
CA ARG A 141 -1.49 -1.65 1.55
C ARG A 141 -1.12 -0.38 0.79
N LEU A 142 0.17 -0.03 0.74
CA LEU A 142 0.67 1.07 -0.08
C LEU A 142 0.40 0.85 -1.57
N LEU A 143 0.59 -0.39 -2.05
CA LEU A 143 0.29 -0.73 -3.44
C LEU A 143 -1.21 -0.65 -3.74
N GLY A 144 -2.06 -1.02 -2.78
CA GLY A 144 -3.51 -0.83 -2.85
C GLY A 144 -3.90 0.65 -2.96
N TYR A 145 -3.33 1.52 -2.12
CA TYR A 145 -3.52 2.97 -2.22
C TYR A 145 -3.06 3.51 -3.56
N TYR A 146 -1.89 3.08 -4.04
CA TYR A 146 -1.35 3.52 -5.32
C TYR A 146 -2.23 3.09 -6.50
N GLN A 147 -2.86 1.91 -6.44
CA GLN A 147 -3.84 1.52 -7.44
C GLN A 147 -5.09 2.41 -7.42
N ALA A 148 -5.59 2.71 -6.22
CA ALA A 148 -6.82 3.46 -6.03
C ALA A 148 -6.67 4.96 -6.36
N GLU A 149 -5.59 5.57 -5.87
CA GLU A 149 -5.38 7.02 -5.82
C GLU A 149 -4.07 7.47 -6.48
N GLY A 150 -3.20 6.51 -6.80
CA GLY A 150 -2.03 6.80 -7.60
C GLY A 150 -2.48 7.32 -8.95
N GLY A 151 -1.69 8.20 -9.57
CA GLY A 151 -2.05 8.90 -10.81
C GLY A 151 -2.57 7.96 -11.89
N LYS A 152 -3.88 7.66 -11.88
CA LYS A 152 -4.56 6.79 -12.82
C LYS A 152 -4.28 7.38 -14.19
N GLU A 153 -3.93 6.53 -15.16
CA GLU A 153 -3.51 6.94 -16.53
C GLU A 153 -4.51 7.85 -17.26
N LYS A 154 -5.70 8.04 -16.69
CA LYS A 154 -6.82 8.83 -17.19
C LYS A 154 -6.47 10.17 -17.84
N ILE A 155 -5.39 10.87 -17.46
CA ILE A 155 -4.96 12.10 -18.15
C ILE A 155 -3.44 12.28 -18.03
N ILE A 156 -2.66 11.29 -18.48
CA ILE A 156 -1.20 11.43 -18.57
C ILE A 156 -0.86 12.01 -19.94
N LYS A 157 -0.74 13.35 -20.03
CA LYS A 157 0.12 13.97 -21.05
C LYS A 157 1.47 13.22 -20.98
N LYS A 158 2.02 12.76 -22.11
CA LYS A 158 3.25 11.92 -22.27
C LYS A 158 4.42 12.22 -21.30
N ARG A 159 4.50 13.42 -20.70
CA ARG A 159 5.51 13.82 -19.71
C ARG A 159 5.24 13.40 -18.25
N ARG A 160 3.99 13.10 -17.84
CA ARG A 160 3.61 12.79 -16.44
C ARG A 160 3.88 11.34 -16.01
N GLY A 161 4.19 10.43 -16.93
CA GLY A 161 4.53 9.02 -16.63
C GLY A 161 5.87 8.80 -15.92
N ARG A 162 6.48 9.86 -15.37
CA ARG A 162 7.80 9.86 -14.72
C ARG A 162 7.72 10.08 -13.21
N GLU A 163 6.52 10.13 -12.65
CA GLU A 163 6.30 10.48 -11.25
C GLU A 163 5.49 9.39 -10.53
N VAL A 164 5.91 9.07 -9.31
CA VAL A 164 5.04 8.40 -8.35
C VAL A 164 4.22 9.48 -7.69
N VAL A 165 2.90 9.46 -7.88
CA VAL A 165 2.00 10.50 -7.37
C VAL A 165 0.82 9.84 -6.68
N ILE A 166 0.41 10.36 -5.53
CA ILE A 166 -0.88 10.09 -4.91
C ILE A 166 -1.55 11.43 -4.59
N THR A 167 -2.88 11.52 -4.74
CA THR A 167 -3.65 12.70 -4.33
C THR A 167 -4.82 12.23 -3.48
N ASN A 168 -5.01 12.81 -2.31
CA ASN A 168 -6.16 12.46 -1.47
C ASN A 168 -6.61 13.65 -0.60
N THR A 169 -7.87 13.64 -0.19
CA THR A 169 -8.46 14.66 0.68
C THR A 169 -8.48 14.25 2.16
N ASN A 170 -8.15 12.98 2.46
CA ASN A 170 -8.06 12.46 3.81
C ASN A 170 -6.61 12.48 4.31
N LEU A 171 -6.33 13.29 5.34
CA LEU A 171 -4.99 13.38 5.93
C LEU A 171 -4.52 12.06 6.53
N ASP A 172 -5.40 11.26 7.15
CA ASP A 172 -5.01 10.00 7.78
C ASP A 172 -4.52 8.98 6.75
N LEU A 173 -5.16 8.94 5.58
CA LEU A 173 -4.71 8.11 4.45
C LEU A 173 -3.34 8.58 3.95
N VAL A 174 -3.14 9.90 3.82
CA VAL A 174 -1.86 10.49 3.43
C VAL A 174 -0.77 10.15 4.44
N LYS A 175 -1.08 10.19 5.74
CA LYS A 175 -0.15 9.84 6.82
C LYS A 175 0.25 8.36 6.75
N ASP A 176 -0.73 7.46 6.62
CA ASP A 176 -0.46 6.02 6.50
C ASP A 176 0.33 5.71 5.22
N PHE A 177 0.01 6.36 4.10
CA PHE A 177 0.76 6.22 2.86
C PHE A 177 2.23 6.61 3.01
N ILE A 178 2.54 7.77 3.61
CA ILE A 178 3.93 8.19 3.85
C ILE A 178 4.62 7.20 4.79
N PHE A 179 3.96 6.80 5.87
CA PHE A 179 4.49 5.82 6.82
C PHE A 179 4.88 4.51 6.13
N LEU A 180 3.97 3.92 5.35
CA LEU A 180 4.25 2.69 4.60
C LEU A 180 5.31 2.89 3.50
N SER A 181 5.39 4.08 2.91
CA SER A 181 6.38 4.39 1.87
C SER A 181 7.82 4.29 2.39
N LYS A 182 8.03 4.54 3.69
CA LYS A 182 9.33 4.38 4.37
C LYS A 182 9.85 2.95 4.35
N TYR A 183 8.99 1.96 4.13
CA TYR A 183 9.43 0.59 3.91
C TYR A 183 10.17 0.41 2.59
N LEU A 184 9.91 1.26 1.59
CA LEU A 184 10.58 1.19 0.29
C LEU A 184 11.61 2.30 0.11
N ILE A 185 11.25 3.55 0.39
CA ILE A 185 12.04 4.76 0.08
C ILE A 185 11.99 5.76 1.23
N ASP A 186 13.07 6.53 1.43
CA ASP A 186 13.11 7.59 2.44
C ASP A 186 12.03 8.65 2.18
N ALA A 187 11.26 8.97 3.22
CA ALA A 187 10.18 9.95 3.20
C ALA A 187 10.65 11.35 2.82
N SER A 188 11.93 11.67 3.07
CA SER A 188 12.54 12.95 2.71
C SER A 188 12.58 13.20 1.19
N ASN A 189 12.33 12.16 0.38
CA ASN A 189 12.25 12.25 -1.07
C ASN A 189 10.91 12.84 -1.56
N TRP A 190 9.83 12.74 -0.80
CA TRP A 190 8.52 13.23 -1.20
C TRP A 190 8.45 14.76 -1.30
N ASN A 191 7.79 15.23 -2.35
CA ASN A 191 7.26 16.59 -2.43
C ASN A 191 5.79 16.57 -2.06
N ALA A 192 5.35 17.56 -1.29
CA ALA A 192 3.95 17.71 -0.92
C ALA A 192 3.40 19.03 -1.47
N GLU A 193 2.27 18.96 -2.15
CA GLU A 193 1.50 20.11 -2.60
C GLU A 193 0.13 20.07 -1.92
N ILE A 194 -0.10 21.02 -1.01
CA ILE A 194 -1.35 21.19 -0.29
C ILE A 194 -2.18 22.22 -1.05
N LYS A 195 -3.33 21.80 -1.56
CA LYS A 195 -4.28 22.68 -2.25
C LYS A 195 -5.48 22.97 -1.35
N LEU A 196 -5.85 24.24 -1.24
CA LEU A 196 -6.91 24.72 -0.35
C LEU A 196 -7.85 25.69 -1.08
N THR A 197 -9.13 25.64 -0.76
CA THR A 197 -10.14 26.54 -1.33
C THR A 197 -10.06 27.94 -0.73
N LYS A 198 -9.94 28.02 0.59
CA LYS A 198 -9.68 29.24 1.37
C LYS A 198 -8.42 29.03 2.21
N ARG A 199 -7.57 30.05 2.34
CA ARG A 199 -6.41 29.99 3.24
C ARG A 199 -6.92 29.92 4.67
N ASN A 200 -6.48 28.90 5.40
CA ASN A 200 -6.76 28.74 6.83
C ASN A 200 -5.42 28.40 7.48
N GLU A 201 -4.81 29.40 8.12
CA GLU A 201 -3.45 29.28 8.63
C GLU A 201 -3.31 28.17 9.68
N LEU A 202 -4.31 28.00 10.57
CA LEU A 202 -4.29 26.96 11.60
C LEU A 202 -4.26 25.57 10.97
N LYS A 203 -5.13 25.35 9.97
CA LYS A 203 -5.20 24.09 9.24
C LYS A 203 -3.93 23.84 8.41
N GLU A 204 -3.40 24.87 7.76
CA GLU A 204 -2.14 24.80 7.01
C GLU A 204 -0.98 24.41 7.92
N LYS A 205 -0.81 25.12 9.06
CA LYS A 205 0.22 24.83 10.06
C LYS A 205 0.09 23.41 10.61
N PHE A 206 -1.14 22.96 10.89
CA PHE A 206 -1.40 21.59 11.34
C PHE A 206 -0.96 20.54 10.31
N ILE A 207 -1.41 20.65 9.05
CA ILE A 207 -1.05 19.70 7.98
C ILE A 207 0.47 19.70 7.76
N ILE A 208 1.11 20.87 7.72
CA ILE A 208 2.57 20.98 7.56
C ILE A 208 3.30 20.26 8.70
N LYS A 209 2.90 20.50 9.95
CA LYS A 209 3.50 19.88 11.13
C LYS A 209 3.41 18.35 11.05
N GLU A 210 2.25 17.82 10.67
CA GLU A 210 2.06 16.38 10.50
C GLU A 210 2.93 15.78 9.40
N LEU A 211 3.06 16.45 8.25
CA LEU A 211 3.93 15.98 7.16
C LEU A 211 5.42 16.01 7.55
N ILE A 212 5.86 17.05 8.28
CA ILE A 212 7.23 17.16 8.79
C ILE A 212 7.51 16.06 9.82
N LYS A 213 6.57 15.79 10.74
CA LYS A 213 6.67 14.69 11.72
C LYS A 213 6.84 13.33 11.01
N LEU A 214 6.24 13.18 9.84
CA LEU A 214 6.40 11.99 9.00
C LEU A 214 7.69 11.98 8.17
N GLY A 215 8.53 13.01 8.22
CA GLY A 215 9.84 13.05 7.58
C GLY A 215 9.87 13.75 6.22
N VAL A 216 8.78 14.39 5.79
CA VAL A 216 8.78 15.24 4.59
C VAL A 216 9.53 16.54 4.92
N LYS A 217 10.53 16.90 4.12
CA LYS A 217 11.32 18.11 4.35
C LYS A 217 10.44 19.37 4.19
N LYS A 218 10.54 20.33 5.12
CA LYS A 218 9.76 21.58 5.10
C LYS A 218 9.87 22.32 3.75
N ASN A 219 11.06 22.39 3.17
CA ASN A 219 11.30 23.03 1.87
C ASN A 219 10.68 22.30 0.66
N LYS A 220 10.17 21.08 0.84
CA LYS A 220 9.46 20.29 -0.17
C LYS A 220 7.94 20.35 -0.02
N ILE A 221 7.43 21.10 0.96
CA ILE A 221 5.99 21.32 1.16
C ILE A 221 5.62 22.66 0.55
N LYS A 222 4.64 22.66 -0.35
CA LYS A 222 4.12 23.86 -1.03
C LYS A 222 2.63 23.98 -0.78
N ILE A 223 2.16 25.20 -0.57
CA ILE A 223 0.73 25.51 -0.43
C ILE A 223 0.27 26.24 -1.69
N ARG A 224 -0.90 25.86 -2.21
CA ARG A 224 -1.55 26.51 -3.35
C ARG A 224 -3.03 26.74 -3.09
N LYS A 225 -3.54 27.85 -3.61
CA LYS A 225 -4.98 28.15 -3.63
C LYS A 225 -5.63 27.49 -4.85
N GLU A 226 -6.79 26.87 -4.67
CA GLU A 226 -7.52 26.17 -5.72
C GLU A 226 -9.02 26.40 -5.56
N LYS A 227 -9.66 27.09 -6.52
CA LYS A 227 -11.05 27.57 -6.36
C LYS A 227 -12.10 26.45 -6.35
N LYS A 228 -11.82 25.28 -6.95
CA LYS A 228 -12.81 24.20 -7.19
C LYS A 228 -12.79 23.04 -6.17
N LEU A 229 -12.07 23.17 -5.05
CA LEU A 229 -12.03 22.12 -4.03
C LEU A 229 -13.13 22.31 -2.98
N LYS A 230 -13.61 21.21 -2.40
CA LYS A 230 -14.57 21.27 -1.27
C LYS A 230 -13.92 21.79 0.01
N ASP A 231 -12.67 21.41 0.27
CA ASP A 231 -11.96 21.79 1.49
C ASP A 231 -10.44 21.85 1.24
N PHE A 232 -9.79 20.70 1.17
CA PHE A 232 -8.39 20.58 0.80
C PHE A 232 -8.09 19.31 0.02
N SER A 233 -6.94 19.28 -0.64
CA SER A 233 -6.34 18.05 -1.16
C SER A 233 -4.83 18.09 -0.95
N ILE A 234 -4.24 16.95 -0.67
CA ILE A 234 -2.79 16.80 -0.55
C ILE A 234 -2.34 15.92 -1.71
N ARG A 235 -1.43 16.45 -2.51
CA ARG A 235 -0.72 15.71 -3.56
C ARG A 235 0.69 15.42 -3.08
N LEU A 236 1.06 14.15 -2.99
CA LEU A 236 2.43 13.72 -2.76
C LEU A 236 3.05 13.25 -4.08
N SER A 237 4.30 13.64 -4.35
CA SER A 237 5.01 13.19 -5.54
C SER A 237 6.51 12.95 -5.38
N ILE A 238 7.02 11.94 -6.10
CA ILE A 238 8.45 11.73 -6.36
C ILE A 238 8.66 11.65 -7.87
N CYS A 239 9.46 12.55 -8.42
CA CYS A 239 9.81 12.56 -9.84
C CYS A 239 10.93 11.54 -10.12
N SER A 240 10.57 10.26 -10.21
CA SER A 240 11.47 9.16 -10.59
C SER A 240 10.76 8.15 -11.47
N THR A 241 11.12 8.12 -12.76
CA THR A 241 10.62 7.11 -13.71
C THR A 241 10.95 5.70 -13.25
N LEU A 242 12.18 5.49 -12.77
CA LEU A 242 12.62 4.19 -12.30
C LEU A 242 11.80 3.71 -11.10
N LEU A 243 11.52 4.59 -10.13
CA LEU A 243 10.67 4.23 -8.99
C LEU A 243 9.23 3.93 -9.42
N SER A 244 8.68 4.71 -10.35
CA SER A 244 7.36 4.46 -10.92
C SER A 244 7.29 3.06 -11.56
N ASP A 245 8.27 2.70 -12.38
CA ASP A 245 8.31 1.39 -13.04
C ASP A 245 8.44 0.24 -12.03
N ILE A 246 9.23 0.45 -10.97
CA ILE A 246 9.38 -0.50 -9.86
C ILE A 246 8.05 -0.72 -9.14
N ILE A 247 7.35 0.35 -8.73
CA ILE A 247 6.07 0.26 -8.00
C ILE A 247 5.00 -0.43 -8.86
N LEU A 248 4.89 -0.06 -10.13
CA LEU A 248 3.93 -0.67 -11.05
C LEU A 248 4.20 -2.15 -11.29
N ASN A 249 5.48 -2.54 -11.42
CA ASN A 249 5.84 -3.94 -11.54
C ASN A 249 5.47 -4.72 -10.26
N PHE A 250 5.78 -4.18 -9.08
CA PHE A 250 5.40 -4.81 -7.81
C PHE A 250 3.89 -5.00 -7.67
N MET A 251 3.11 -3.97 -7.99
CA MET A 251 1.66 -4.03 -7.98
C MET A 251 1.12 -5.15 -8.89
N ASN A 252 1.67 -5.28 -10.10
CA ASN A 252 1.32 -6.35 -11.03
C ASN A 252 1.71 -7.75 -10.52
N CYS A 253 2.94 -7.90 -10.00
CA CYS A 253 3.41 -9.17 -9.45
C CYS A 253 2.57 -9.62 -8.24
N ILE A 254 2.28 -8.71 -7.32
CA ILE A 254 1.43 -8.97 -6.14
C ILE A 254 0.04 -9.40 -6.58
N ARG A 255 -0.60 -8.66 -7.49
CA ARG A 255 -1.96 -8.97 -7.95
C ARG A 255 -2.03 -10.37 -8.56
N LYS A 256 -1.11 -10.70 -9.47
CA LYS A 256 -1.06 -12.04 -10.10
C LYS A 256 -0.81 -13.14 -9.07
N LYS A 257 0.14 -12.94 -8.15
CA LYS A 257 0.46 -13.93 -7.10
C LYS A 257 -0.71 -14.20 -6.15
N LEU A 258 -1.46 -13.17 -5.79
CA LEU A 258 -2.65 -13.30 -4.95
C LEU A 258 -3.81 -13.99 -5.68
N ILE A 259 -3.87 -13.92 -7.00
CA ILE A 259 -4.86 -14.63 -7.83
C ILE A 259 -4.49 -16.12 -7.98
N GLU A 260 -3.23 -16.40 -8.32
CA GLU A 260 -2.72 -17.75 -8.63
C GLU A 260 -2.77 -18.72 -7.45
N ARG A 261 -2.67 -18.23 -6.20
CA ARG A 261 -2.64 -19.09 -5.02
C ARG A 261 -4.02 -19.31 -4.42
N ARG A 262 -4.52 -20.55 -4.49
CA ARG A 262 -5.69 -21.02 -3.73
C ARG A 262 -5.41 -22.38 -3.08
N PRO A 263 -5.72 -22.57 -1.78
CA PRO A 263 -6.08 -21.54 -0.80
C PRO A 263 -4.90 -20.59 -0.47
N LEU A 264 -5.20 -19.38 0.02
CA LEU A 264 -4.17 -18.44 0.47
C LEU A 264 -3.59 -18.91 1.81
N GLY A 265 -2.29 -19.27 1.82
CA GLY A 265 -1.58 -19.50 3.07
C GLY A 265 -1.49 -18.23 3.94
N LYS A 266 -1.19 -18.38 5.24
CA LYS A 266 -1.23 -17.30 6.26
C LYS A 266 -0.61 -15.97 5.80
N ASN A 267 0.61 -15.99 5.28
CA ASN A 267 1.31 -14.76 4.85
C ASN A 267 0.65 -14.12 3.62
N TYR A 268 0.17 -14.92 2.67
CA TYR A 268 -0.53 -14.41 1.49
C TYR A 268 -1.89 -13.84 1.85
N LYS A 269 -2.58 -14.39 2.85
CA LYS A 269 -3.81 -13.82 3.39
C LYS A 269 -3.58 -12.44 4.01
N ILE A 270 -2.48 -12.25 4.76
CA ILE A 270 -2.10 -10.93 5.29
C ILE A 270 -1.83 -9.93 4.17
N MET A 271 -1.10 -10.34 3.12
CA MET A 271 -0.85 -9.49 1.95
C MET A 271 -2.15 -9.13 1.21
N TYR A 272 -3.04 -10.10 1.03
CA TYR A 272 -4.36 -9.90 0.43
C TYR A 272 -5.16 -8.85 1.19
N ILE A 273 -5.31 -9.03 2.51
CA ILE A 273 -6.07 -8.12 3.36
C ILE A 273 -5.49 -6.70 3.26
N ASN A 274 -4.17 -6.55 3.40
CA ASN A 274 -3.52 -5.24 3.30
C ASN A 274 -3.71 -4.60 1.92
N PHE A 275 -3.56 -5.36 0.84
CA PHE A 275 -3.79 -4.87 -0.52
C PHE A 275 -5.24 -4.37 -0.70
N MET A 276 -6.22 -5.17 -0.28
CA MET A 276 -7.64 -4.81 -0.38
C MET A 276 -7.99 -3.62 0.51
N GLN A 277 -7.42 -3.52 1.72
CA GLN A 277 -7.59 -2.36 2.61
C GLN A 277 -7.13 -1.06 1.93
N GLY A 278 -5.96 -1.08 1.28
CA GLY A 278 -5.45 0.08 0.55
C GLY A 278 -6.35 0.45 -0.63
N LEU A 279 -6.80 -0.55 -1.40
CA LEU A 279 -7.69 -0.35 -2.54
C LEU A 279 -9.03 0.27 -2.11
N PHE A 280 -9.66 -0.28 -1.06
CA PHE A 280 -10.95 0.20 -0.57
C PHE A 280 -10.87 1.54 0.14
N SER A 281 -9.77 1.81 0.85
CA SER A 281 -9.61 3.08 1.56
C SER A 281 -9.33 4.25 0.62
N GLY A 282 -8.79 3.99 -0.58
CA GLY A 282 -8.67 5.01 -1.62
C GLY A 282 -9.99 5.20 -2.40
N ASP A 283 -10.35 4.25 -3.24
CA ASP A 283 -11.42 4.42 -4.25
C ASP A 283 -12.66 3.54 -3.99
N GLY A 284 -12.64 2.82 -2.86
CA GLY A 284 -13.73 1.98 -2.42
C GLY A 284 -14.88 2.77 -1.84
N ASN A 285 -16.09 2.35 -2.15
CA ASN A 285 -17.32 2.91 -1.61
C ASN A 285 -18.19 1.78 -1.05
N TYR A 286 -18.50 1.91 0.24
CA TYR A 286 -19.56 1.14 0.89
C TYR A 286 -20.85 1.95 0.90
N ASN A 287 -21.82 1.52 0.12
CA ASN A 287 -23.10 2.21 -0.06
C ASN A 287 -24.24 1.44 0.60
N THR A 288 -25.08 2.16 1.32
CA THR A 288 -26.35 1.68 1.85
C THR A 288 -27.47 2.48 1.21
N PHE A 289 -28.48 1.80 0.67
CA PHE A 289 -29.61 2.44 -0.01
C PHE A 289 -30.89 1.65 0.26
N LYS A 290 -32.04 2.30 0.16
CA LYS A 290 -33.34 1.63 0.18
C LYS A 290 -33.77 1.28 -1.24
N ASN A 291 -34.39 0.12 -1.45
CA ASN A 291 -35.11 -0.15 -2.68
C ASN A 291 -36.50 0.52 -2.67
N LYS A 292 -37.25 0.37 -3.76
CA LYS A 292 -38.61 0.88 -3.90
C LYS A 292 -39.54 0.37 -2.77
N ASP A 293 -39.33 -0.87 -2.33
CA ASP A 293 -40.10 -1.51 -1.25
C ASP A 293 -39.62 -1.13 0.17
N GLY A 294 -38.73 -0.14 0.30
CA GLY A 294 -38.19 0.32 1.58
C GLY A 294 -37.17 -0.61 2.25
N GLY A 295 -36.90 -1.78 1.67
CA GLY A 295 -35.86 -2.72 2.07
C GLY A 295 -34.46 -2.12 1.95
N THR A 296 -33.63 -2.33 2.98
CA THR A 296 -32.26 -1.81 3.02
C THR A 296 -31.30 -2.76 2.30
N HIS A 297 -30.52 -2.22 1.36
CA HIS A 297 -29.53 -2.94 0.57
C HIS A 297 -28.15 -2.34 0.76
N HIS A 298 -27.14 -3.21 0.70
CA HIS A 298 -25.74 -2.82 0.87
C HIS A 298 -24.94 -3.21 -0.37
N ARG A 299 -24.07 -2.33 -0.84
CA ARG A 299 -23.21 -2.56 -1.99
C ARG A 299 -21.79 -2.11 -1.72
N LEU A 300 -20.86 -2.92 -2.22
CA LEU A 300 -19.45 -2.57 -2.33
C LEU A 300 -19.16 -2.18 -3.77
N ILE A 301 -18.58 -1.01 -3.98
CA ILE A 301 -18.29 -0.44 -5.30
C ILE A 301 -16.86 0.11 -5.30
N PHE A 302 -16.12 -0.10 -6.38
CA PHE A 302 -14.88 0.66 -6.66
C PHE A 302 -14.66 0.75 -8.16
N TYR A 303 -13.84 1.71 -8.58
CA TYR A 303 -13.68 2.08 -9.98
C TYR A 303 -12.28 1.73 -10.50
N GLU A 304 -12.23 1.26 -11.74
CA GLU A 304 -10.98 0.91 -12.41
C GLU A 304 -10.96 1.42 -13.85
N GLY A 305 -9.86 2.03 -14.29
CA GLY A 305 -9.70 2.48 -15.67
C GLY A 305 -9.29 1.35 -16.63
N ASN A 306 -8.58 0.34 -16.13
CA ASN A 306 -8.06 -0.78 -16.91
C ASN A 306 -8.93 -2.04 -16.79
N LYS A 307 -9.46 -2.53 -17.93
CA LYS A 307 -10.31 -3.72 -17.99
C LYS A 307 -9.66 -4.96 -17.37
N ASN A 308 -8.37 -5.19 -17.63
CA ASN A 308 -7.64 -6.36 -17.14
C ASN A 308 -7.48 -6.29 -15.62
N TYR A 309 -7.25 -5.10 -15.07
CA TYR A 309 -7.19 -4.92 -13.62
C TYR A 309 -8.57 -5.15 -12.98
N ALA A 310 -9.65 -4.67 -13.59
CA ALA A 310 -11.01 -4.93 -13.12
C ALA A 310 -11.33 -6.44 -13.04
N ILE A 311 -10.97 -7.19 -14.09
CA ILE A 311 -11.10 -8.67 -14.13
C ILE A 311 -10.29 -9.31 -13.01
N ASP A 312 -9.06 -8.85 -12.80
CA ASP A 312 -8.20 -9.40 -11.77
C ASP A 312 -8.71 -9.10 -10.34
N TYR A 313 -9.33 -7.94 -10.10
CA TYR A 313 -9.98 -7.65 -8.82
C TYR A 313 -11.23 -8.49 -8.60
N GLN A 314 -12.02 -8.75 -9.65
CA GLN A 314 -13.13 -9.71 -9.56
C GLN A 314 -12.62 -11.10 -9.16
N LYS A 315 -11.49 -11.56 -9.72
CA LYS A 315 -10.85 -12.83 -9.32
C LYS A 315 -10.39 -12.80 -7.86
N LEU A 316 -9.73 -11.72 -7.43
CA LEU A 316 -9.30 -11.55 -6.04
C LEU A 316 -10.46 -11.57 -5.04
N LEU A 317 -11.58 -10.91 -5.34
CA LEU A 317 -12.78 -10.97 -4.51
C LEU A 317 -13.36 -12.38 -4.46
N ARG A 318 -13.40 -13.06 -5.61
CA ARG A 318 -13.84 -14.45 -5.70
C ARG A 318 -12.99 -15.41 -4.88
N ASN A 319 -11.72 -15.08 -4.59
CA ASN A 319 -10.84 -15.91 -3.73
C ASN A 319 -11.36 -15.98 -2.29
N GLU A 320 -12.05 -14.94 -1.82
CA GLU A 320 -12.68 -14.90 -0.49
C GLU A 320 -14.19 -15.17 -0.56
N GLY A 321 -14.69 -15.75 -1.66
CA GLY A 321 -16.12 -16.05 -1.82
C GLY A 321 -17.01 -14.83 -2.15
N ILE A 322 -16.41 -13.67 -2.45
CA ILE A 322 -17.14 -12.46 -2.80
C ILE A 322 -17.39 -12.42 -4.31
N LYS A 323 -18.65 -12.64 -4.73
CA LYS A 323 -19.06 -12.57 -6.13
C LYS A 323 -19.33 -11.13 -6.55
N SER A 324 -18.59 -10.61 -7.51
CA SER A 324 -18.75 -9.26 -8.04
C SER A 324 -19.03 -9.24 -9.54
N ASN A 325 -19.72 -8.22 -10.03
CA ASN A 325 -19.96 -7.97 -11.45
C ASN A 325 -19.11 -6.77 -11.91
N ILE A 326 -18.70 -6.79 -13.18
CA ILE A 326 -17.97 -5.68 -13.82
C ILE A 326 -18.93 -4.99 -14.80
N ILE A 327 -19.10 -3.68 -14.65
CA ILE A 327 -19.98 -2.86 -15.50
C ILE A 327 -19.13 -1.76 -16.16
N LYS A 328 -19.13 -1.68 -17.49
CA LYS A 328 -18.51 -0.55 -18.21
C LYS A 328 -19.46 0.66 -18.17
N ILE A 329 -18.94 1.82 -17.80
CA ILE A 329 -19.73 3.06 -17.85
C ILE A 329 -19.75 3.54 -19.31
N LYS A 330 -20.94 3.61 -19.93
CA LYS A 330 -21.12 4.26 -21.23
C LYS A 330 -20.61 5.71 -21.08
N ASP A 331 -19.73 6.15 -21.97
CA ASP A 331 -19.13 7.51 -21.99
C ASP A 331 -17.96 7.78 -21.03
N LYS A 332 -17.50 6.78 -20.26
CA LYS A 332 -16.26 6.90 -19.48
C LYS A 332 -15.37 5.69 -19.74
N ASN A 333 -14.07 5.92 -19.89
CA ASN A 333 -13.06 4.84 -19.88
C ASN A 333 -12.88 4.30 -18.45
N LEU A 334 -13.94 3.69 -17.93
CA LEU A 334 -14.12 3.28 -16.55
C LEU A 334 -14.97 2.02 -16.45
N TYR A 335 -14.52 1.14 -15.57
CA TYR A 335 -15.18 -0.08 -15.15
C TYR A 335 -15.56 0.04 -13.68
N ILE A 336 -16.77 -0.38 -13.34
CA ILE A 336 -17.28 -0.46 -11.97
C ILE A 336 -17.23 -1.93 -11.57
N ILE A 337 -16.51 -2.24 -10.49
CA ILE A 337 -16.62 -3.54 -9.84
C ILE A 337 -17.65 -3.41 -8.71
N ARG A 338 -18.74 -4.18 -8.80
CA ARG A 338 -19.89 -4.09 -7.89
C ARG A 338 -20.21 -5.42 -7.25
N THR A 339 -20.38 -5.42 -5.93
CA THR A 339 -20.85 -6.56 -5.13
C THR A 339 -22.05 -6.16 -4.30
N THR A 340 -23.14 -6.93 -4.36
CA THR A 340 -24.25 -6.81 -3.40
C THR A 340 -23.90 -7.59 -2.13
N LEU A 341 -24.07 -6.97 -0.98
CA LEU A 341 -23.65 -7.53 0.31
C LEU A 341 -24.88 -8.04 1.07
N ASN A 342 -24.94 -9.36 1.24
CA ASN A 342 -25.88 -10.00 2.16
C ASN A 342 -25.26 -10.11 3.56
N TRP A 343 -26.00 -10.69 4.50
CA TRP A 343 -25.55 -10.89 5.88
C TRP A 343 -24.17 -11.56 6.00
N GLU A 344 -23.94 -12.68 5.30
CA GLU A 344 -22.68 -13.42 5.36
C GLU A 344 -21.50 -12.59 4.84
N LEU A 345 -21.72 -11.82 3.76
CA LEU A 345 -20.71 -10.93 3.21
C LEU A 345 -20.44 -9.74 4.13
N LEU A 346 -21.44 -9.18 4.81
CA LEU A 346 -21.22 -8.12 5.80
C LEU A 346 -20.34 -8.62 6.96
N LEU A 347 -20.61 -9.83 7.46
CA LEU A 347 -19.80 -10.45 8.50
C LEU A 347 -18.37 -10.75 8.00
N LEU A 348 -18.23 -11.27 6.78
CA LEU A 348 -16.93 -11.52 6.16
C LEU A 348 -16.10 -10.23 6.03
N LEU A 349 -16.68 -9.14 5.54
CA LEU A 349 -15.99 -7.84 5.45
C LEU A 349 -15.52 -7.35 6.83
N LYS A 350 -16.30 -7.62 7.87
CA LYS A 350 -15.96 -7.29 9.25
C LYS A 350 -14.83 -8.17 9.79
N GLU A 351 -14.86 -9.46 9.51
CA GLU A 351 -13.83 -10.43 9.89
C GLU A 351 -12.48 -10.15 9.21
N LEU A 352 -12.51 -9.81 7.93
CA LEU A 352 -11.32 -9.43 7.16
C LEU A 352 -10.79 -8.03 7.52
N ASN A 353 -11.51 -7.26 8.34
CA ASN A 353 -11.14 -5.89 8.74
C ASN A 353 -10.83 -4.97 7.55
N LEU A 354 -11.55 -5.13 6.42
CA LEU A 354 -11.20 -4.42 5.17
C LEU A 354 -11.34 -2.89 5.25
N PHE A 355 -12.15 -2.37 6.17
CA PHE A 355 -12.37 -0.92 6.34
C PHE A 355 -11.64 -0.32 7.54
N ASP A 356 -10.69 -1.03 8.15
CA ASP A 356 -10.03 -0.54 9.37
C ASP A 356 -9.30 0.80 9.20
N TYR A 357 -8.89 1.12 7.98
CA TYR A 357 -8.24 2.37 7.59
C TYR A 357 -9.18 3.40 6.95
N HIS A 358 -10.50 3.17 6.99
CA HIS A 358 -11.51 4.09 6.48
C HIS A 358 -12.69 4.23 7.46
N LYS A 359 -12.54 5.11 8.46
CA LYS A 359 -13.47 5.30 9.59
C LYS A 359 -14.95 5.35 9.19
N LYS A 360 -15.31 6.18 8.21
CA LYS A 360 -16.70 6.30 7.71
C LYS A 360 -17.26 4.97 7.20
N HIS A 361 -16.46 4.16 6.51
CA HIS A 361 -16.91 2.88 5.95
C HIS A 361 -16.95 1.79 7.02
N LYS A 362 -16.00 1.83 7.97
CA LYS A 362 -16.01 0.98 9.16
C LYS A 362 -17.28 1.19 10.00
N GLU A 363 -17.62 2.44 10.28
CA GLU A 363 -18.83 2.82 11.02
C GLU A 363 -20.09 2.44 10.25
N ALA A 364 -20.14 2.73 8.95
CA ALA A 364 -21.27 2.32 8.11
C ALA A 364 -21.46 0.80 8.09
N LEU A 365 -20.38 0.01 7.95
CA LEU A 365 -20.45 -1.46 8.00
C LEU A 365 -20.99 -1.95 9.35
N VAL A 366 -20.48 -1.38 10.46
CA VAL A 366 -20.95 -1.74 11.81
C VAL A 366 -22.44 -1.41 11.98
N SER A 367 -22.87 -0.22 11.54
CA SER A 367 -24.27 0.21 11.59
C SER A 367 -25.18 -0.70 10.75
N SER A 368 -24.74 -1.09 9.55
CA SER A 368 -25.45 -2.03 8.70
C SER A 368 -25.59 -3.41 9.31
N ILE A 369 -24.54 -3.92 9.97
CA ILE A 369 -24.64 -5.18 10.71
C ILE A 369 -25.65 -5.04 11.85
N LYS A 370 -25.56 -3.97 12.66
CA LYS A 370 -26.46 -3.74 13.81
C LYS A 370 -27.92 -3.53 13.42
N SER A 371 -28.19 -2.94 12.25
CA SER A 371 -29.54 -2.70 11.75
C SER A 371 -30.19 -3.93 11.11
N HIS A 372 -29.40 -4.93 10.70
CA HIS A 372 -29.88 -6.12 10.03
C HIS A 372 -30.77 -7.03 10.93
N LYS A 373 -31.83 -7.63 10.38
CA LYS A 373 -32.79 -8.48 11.11
C LYS A 373 -32.12 -9.65 11.86
N ARG A 374 -31.12 -10.27 11.25
CA ARG A 374 -30.34 -11.36 11.87
C ARG A 374 -29.56 -10.88 13.11
N TYR A 375 -28.96 -9.69 13.09
CA TYR A 375 -28.34 -9.12 14.29
C TYR A 375 -29.37 -8.89 15.39
N LYS A 376 -30.50 -8.26 15.08
CA LYS A 376 -31.56 -8.00 16.06
C LYS A 376 -32.10 -9.27 16.72
N SER A 377 -32.09 -10.39 15.99
CA SER A 377 -32.47 -11.71 16.50
C SER A 377 -31.36 -12.34 17.35
N ASN A 378 -30.11 -12.21 16.92
CA ASN A 378 -28.98 -12.87 17.56
C ASN A 378 -28.39 -12.08 18.73
N LYS A 379 -28.60 -10.75 18.81
CA LYS A 379 -27.90 -9.87 19.78
C LYS A 379 -28.13 -10.26 21.23
N TYR A 380 -29.35 -10.68 21.56
CA TYR A 380 -29.69 -11.14 22.91
C TYR A 380 -29.02 -12.48 23.22
N LEU A 381 -28.91 -13.35 22.22
CA LEU A 381 -28.34 -14.69 22.35
C LEU A 381 -26.82 -14.68 22.51
N ILE A 382 -26.14 -13.63 22.04
CA ILE A 382 -24.68 -13.45 22.27
C ILE A 382 -24.37 -13.31 23.76
N LYS A 383 -25.29 -12.72 24.53
CA LYS A 383 -25.13 -12.51 25.98
C LYS A 383 -25.21 -13.81 26.78
N LEU A 384 -25.66 -14.89 26.15
CA LEU A 384 -25.70 -16.21 26.78
C LEU A 384 -24.30 -16.84 26.80
N GLY A 385 -24.09 -17.71 27.78
CA GLY A 385 -22.95 -18.62 27.83
C GLY A 385 -22.84 -19.49 26.56
N ASP A 386 -21.76 -20.26 26.45
CA ASP A 386 -21.62 -21.18 25.30
C ASP A 386 -22.71 -22.25 25.30
N ASN A 387 -23.08 -22.72 26.51
CA ASN A 387 -24.21 -23.61 26.77
C ASN A 387 -25.40 -22.85 27.35
N PHE A 388 -26.61 -23.10 26.84
CA PHE A 388 -27.81 -22.40 27.29
C PHE A 388 -29.11 -23.19 27.03
N ASN A 389 -30.13 -22.91 27.85
CA ASN A 389 -31.48 -23.47 27.73
C ASN A 389 -32.51 -22.42 27.29
N ILE A 390 -33.75 -22.86 27.00
CA ILE A 390 -34.83 -21.96 26.56
C ILE A 390 -35.17 -20.90 27.61
N LYS A 391 -35.15 -21.27 28.90
CA LYS A 391 -35.49 -20.36 30.01
C LYS A 391 -34.54 -19.15 30.02
N GLN A 392 -33.24 -19.40 29.91
CA GLN A 392 -32.22 -18.35 29.84
C GLN A 392 -32.39 -17.44 28.61
N ILE A 393 -32.84 -17.98 27.47
CA ILE A 393 -33.16 -17.14 26.29
C ILE A 393 -34.35 -16.23 26.56
N CYS A 394 -35.41 -16.78 27.16
CA CYS A 394 -36.60 -16.00 27.51
C CYS A 394 -36.23 -14.84 28.45
N GLU A 395 -35.41 -15.11 29.46
CA GLU A 395 -34.90 -14.11 30.41
C GLU A 395 -34.09 -13.01 29.71
N VAL A 396 -33.14 -13.36 28.84
CA VAL A 396 -32.24 -12.37 28.22
C VAL A 396 -32.93 -11.59 27.08
N SER A 397 -33.94 -12.16 26.45
CA SER A 397 -34.63 -11.53 25.30
C SER A 397 -35.97 -10.88 25.66
N ASN A 398 -36.52 -11.16 26.84
CA ASN A 398 -37.89 -10.81 27.23
C ASN A 398 -38.93 -11.23 26.17
N LYS A 399 -38.80 -12.46 25.66
CA LYS A 399 -39.71 -13.05 24.65
C LYS A 399 -40.37 -14.32 25.15
N SER A 400 -41.55 -14.60 24.62
CA SER A 400 -42.31 -15.81 24.95
C SER A 400 -41.54 -17.08 24.58
N LYS A 401 -41.84 -18.16 25.30
CA LYS A 401 -41.23 -19.48 25.11
C LYS A 401 -41.36 -19.97 23.67
N VAL A 402 -42.50 -19.74 23.04
CA VAL A 402 -42.77 -20.13 21.64
C VAL A 402 -41.86 -19.39 20.66
N ILE A 403 -41.67 -18.08 20.82
CA ILE A 403 -40.76 -17.29 19.99
C ILE A 403 -39.32 -17.79 20.15
N CYS A 404 -38.90 -18.01 21.39
CA CYS A 404 -37.54 -18.48 21.69
C CYS A 404 -37.27 -19.87 21.12
N TYR A 405 -38.23 -20.79 21.22
CA TYR A 405 -38.14 -22.12 20.63
C TYR A 405 -37.97 -22.06 19.10
N ASN A 406 -38.76 -21.22 18.43
CA ASN A 406 -38.67 -21.02 16.99
C ASN A 406 -37.33 -20.39 16.56
N TRP A 407 -36.74 -19.52 17.40
CA TRP A 407 -35.39 -19.00 17.16
C TRP A 407 -34.33 -20.11 17.25
N ILE A 408 -34.35 -20.93 18.30
CA ILE A 408 -33.44 -22.07 18.45
C ILE A 408 -33.56 -23.00 17.26
N LYS A 409 -34.79 -23.40 16.89
CA LYS A 409 -35.04 -24.28 15.75
C LYS A 409 -34.41 -23.72 14.46
N LYS A 410 -34.59 -22.43 14.19
CA LYS A 410 -33.94 -21.76 13.05
C LYS A 410 -32.41 -21.77 13.15
N MET A 411 -31.84 -21.65 14.33
CA MET A 411 -30.38 -21.67 14.52
C MET A 411 -29.78 -23.04 14.36
N VAL A 412 -30.44 -24.09 14.87
CA VAL A 412 -30.08 -25.49 14.61
C VAL A 412 -30.10 -25.76 13.12
N ASN A 413 -31.18 -25.40 12.43
CA ASN A 413 -31.30 -25.58 10.98
C ASN A 413 -30.23 -24.81 10.17
N ASN A 414 -29.69 -23.72 10.73
CA ASN A 414 -28.61 -22.94 10.12
C ASN A 414 -27.21 -23.38 10.60
N ASN A 415 -27.09 -24.50 11.33
CA ASN A 415 -25.85 -25.01 11.90
C ASN A 415 -25.09 -23.98 12.76
N LEU A 416 -25.83 -23.12 13.48
CA LEU A 416 -25.28 -22.11 14.37
C LEU A 416 -25.16 -22.60 15.81
N ILE A 417 -25.93 -23.61 16.17
CA ILE A 417 -25.93 -24.25 17.49
C ILE A 417 -26.15 -25.75 17.31
N VAL A 418 -25.55 -26.55 18.18
CA VAL A 418 -25.81 -27.99 18.29
C VAL A 418 -26.79 -28.20 19.44
N LYS A 419 -27.81 -29.03 19.25
CA LYS A 419 -28.82 -29.33 20.27
C LYS A 419 -28.62 -30.76 20.79
N ASN A 420 -27.93 -30.90 21.92
CA ASN A 420 -27.69 -32.18 22.60
C ASN A 420 -28.05 -32.04 24.09
N LYS A 421 -29.34 -32.23 24.45
CA LYS A 421 -29.95 -31.95 25.78
C LYS A 421 -29.91 -30.46 26.19
N ILE A 422 -28.81 -29.76 25.95
CA ILE A 422 -28.61 -28.31 26.09
C ILE A 422 -28.21 -27.76 24.70
N ASN A 423 -28.48 -26.47 24.44
CA ASN A 423 -28.05 -25.82 23.21
C ASN A 423 -26.63 -25.29 23.36
N ASP A 424 -25.77 -25.52 22.37
CA ASP A 424 -24.36 -25.14 22.42
C ASP A 424 -23.91 -24.42 21.13
N TRP A 425 -23.43 -23.18 21.28
CA TRP A 425 -22.82 -22.39 20.20
C TRP A 425 -21.39 -22.82 19.88
N SER A 426 -20.65 -23.26 20.90
CA SER A 426 -19.24 -23.65 20.81
C SER A 426 -19.06 -25.00 20.12
N SER A 427 -20.10 -25.80 19.98
CA SER A 427 -20.01 -27.04 19.18
C SER A 427 -20.16 -26.81 17.67
N SER A 428 -20.47 -25.58 17.20
CA SER A 428 -20.55 -25.29 15.75
C SER A 428 -19.53 -24.24 15.29
N LEU A 429 -18.87 -24.49 14.16
CA LEU A 429 -17.93 -23.52 13.56
C LEU A 429 -18.62 -22.21 13.18
N GLY A 430 -19.85 -22.30 12.64
CA GLY A 430 -20.67 -21.13 12.29
C GLY A 430 -21.06 -20.31 13.53
N GLY A 431 -21.44 -20.99 14.61
CA GLY A 431 -21.76 -20.38 15.89
C GLY A 431 -20.57 -19.67 16.53
N LYS A 432 -19.41 -20.33 16.64
CA LYS A 432 -18.16 -19.71 17.12
C LYS A 432 -17.82 -18.44 16.35
N ARG A 433 -17.84 -18.52 15.01
CA ARG A 433 -17.51 -17.42 14.11
C ARG A 433 -18.44 -16.23 14.33
N ILE A 434 -19.76 -16.45 14.30
CA ILE A 434 -20.74 -15.37 14.48
C ILE A 434 -20.65 -14.78 15.88
N LYS A 435 -20.59 -15.60 16.93
CA LYS A 435 -20.50 -15.13 18.32
C LYS A 435 -19.26 -14.26 18.52
N GLY A 436 -18.11 -14.67 17.99
CA GLY A 436 -16.87 -13.88 18.03
C GLY A 436 -17.00 -12.53 17.33
N ILE A 437 -17.54 -12.50 16.11
CA ILE A 437 -17.73 -11.24 15.37
C ILE A 437 -18.68 -10.30 16.12
N LEU A 438 -19.80 -10.82 16.64
CA LEU A 438 -20.83 -9.98 17.25
C LEU A 438 -20.41 -9.47 18.65
N LYS A 439 -19.71 -10.26 19.48
CA LYS A 439 -19.11 -9.78 20.74
C LYS A 439 -18.18 -8.58 20.49
N ASN A 440 -17.38 -8.64 19.43
CA ASN A 440 -16.49 -7.54 19.01
C ASN A 440 -17.23 -6.27 18.54
N LEU A 441 -18.55 -6.33 18.32
CA LEU A 441 -19.38 -5.15 17.97
C LEU A 441 -20.00 -4.48 19.20
N GLU A 442 -20.08 -5.18 20.34
CA GLU A 442 -20.55 -4.65 21.63
C GLU A 442 -19.40 -3.99 22.40
N ASN A 443 -18.19 -4.56 22.33
CA ASN A 443 -16.99 -4.02 22.94
C ASN A 443 -16.40 -2.84 22.14
N LYS A 444 -17.05 -1.67 22.20
CA LYS A 444 -16.47 -0.38 21.78
C LYS A 444 -16.86 0.75 22.72
N GLY A 445 -16.46 0.59 23.99
CA GLY A 445 -16.14 1.69 24.90
C GLY A 445 -14.63 1.92 25.06
N THR A 446 -13.76 1.03 24.56
CA THR A 446 -12.31 1.12 24.76
C THR A 446 -11.55 0.88 23.45
N ASN A 447 -10.97 1.95 22.89
CA ASN A 447 -9.96 1.84 21.84
C ASN A 447 -8.65 1.31 22.43
N PRO A 448 -7.92 0.42 21.77
CA PRO A 448 -6.47 0.46 21.83
C PRO A 448 -6.00 1.48 20.79
N SER A 449 -5.59 2.65 21.27
CA SER A 449 -4.77 3.60 20.52
C SER A 449 -3.40 2.98 20.25
N HIS A 450 -3.01 2.96 18.98
CA HIS A 450 -1.62 2.79 18.54
C HIS A 450 -1.25 3.93 17.60
#